data_AF-A0A7W2T126-F1
#
_entry.id   AF-A0A7W2T126-F1
#
_cell.length_a   1.000
_cell.length_b   1.000
_cell.length_c   1.000
_cell.angle_alpha   90.00
_cell.angle_beta   90.00
_cell.angle_gamma   90.00
#
_symmetry.space_group_name_H-M   'P 1'
#
loop_
_entity.id
_entity.type
_entity.pdbx_description
1 polymer ?
#
loop_
_entity_poly.entity_id
_entity_poly.type
_entity_poly.pdbx_seq_one_letter_code
_entity_poly.pdbx_strand_id
1 'polypeptide(L)'
;MANLQQLKTTILVLSITLLLLSGCQLTKKYDNSSTSYGEYYLTLQQLSQQQLAEEITKQQKNVESQERKIIQVDFDAQIKLLLLYSLPKSPIYNSFNAKSLLNKLNSEEDNSAFANIEPSEQAFFSLLNDQLNQLLLMRNRLLAQQQKQLQEQQQRAIKQKKSTIQQQQHLIEQVRLLEQTIKQLKNIEQAIDNRDQ
;
A
#
# COMPACT_ATOMS: atom_id res chain seq x y z
N MET A 1 -44.88 14.49 59.86
CA MET A 1 -44.60 15.45 58.77
C MET A 1 -43.33 15.15 57.94
N ALA A 2 -42.54 14.10 58.26
CA ALA A 2 -41.31 13.77 57.52
C ALA A 2 -41.54 12.98 56.21
N ASN A 3 -42.58 12.14 56.12
CA ASN A 3 -42.82 11.29 54.95
C ASN A 3 -43.28 12.05 53.70
N LEU A 4 -43.89 13.23 53.85
CA LEU A 4 -44.36 14.03 52.72
C LEU A 4 -43.22 14.81 52.04
N GLN A 5 -42.15 15.14 52.79
CA GLN A 5 -40.96 15.79 52.24
C GLN A 5 -40.09 14.79 51.46
N GLN A 6 -39.95 13.55 51.96
CA GLN A 6 -39.17 12.52 51.28
C GLN A 6 -39.76 12.12 49.92
N LEU A 7 -41.10 12.05 49.82
CA LEU A 7 -41.80 11.75 48.58
C LEU A 7 -41.58 12.84 47.51
N LYS A 8 -41.54 14.12 47.92
CA LYS A 8 -41.29 15.24 46.99
C LYS A 8 -39.87 15.23 46.46
N THR A 9 -38.88 14.89 47.29
CA THR A 9 -37.47 14.75 46.85
C THR A 9 -37.26 13.55 45.94
N THR A 10 -37.94 12.41 46.16
CA THR A 10 -37.84 11.26 45.24
C THR A 10 -38.46 11.56 43.88
N ILE A 11 -39.60 12.27 43.85
CA ILE A 11 -40.24 12.71 42.61
C ILE A 11 -39.36 13.70 41.84
N LEU A 12 -38.70 14.63 42.54
CA LEU A 12 -37.79 15.60 41.91
C LEU A 12 -36.57 14.91 41.29
N VAL A 13 -35.96 13.96 42.00
CA VAL A 13 -34.80 13.19 41.50
C VAL A 13 -35.20 12.31 40.31
N LEU A 14 -36.37 11.67 40.36
CA LEU A 14 -36.88 10.85 39.26
C LEU A 14 -37.10 11.69 37.99
N SER A 15 -37.64 12.91 38.14
CA SER A 15 -37.86 13.86 37.04
C SER A 15 -36.56 14.30 36.37
N ILE A 16 -35.52 14.55 37.17
CA ILE A 16 -34.19 14.96 36.67
C ILE A 16 -33.50 13.81 35.94
N THR A 17 -33.61 12.58 36.45
CA THR A 17 -33.08 11.41 35.75
C THR A 17 -33.77 11.14 34.42
N LEU A 18 -35.09 11.37 34.33
CA LEU A 18 -35.86 11.18 33.10
C LEU A 18 -35.50 12.20 32.00
N LEU A 19 -35.12 13.42 32.37
CA LEU A 19 -34.66 14.44 31.42
C LEU A 19 -33.25 14.14 30.86
N LEU A 20 -32.39 13.49 31.64
CA LEU A 20 -31.03 13.10 31.20
C LEU A 20 -31.03 11.91 30.23
N LEU A 21 -32.06 11.06 30.26
CA LEU A 21 -32.23 9.92 29.34
C LEU A 21 -32.68 10.33 27.92
N SER A 22 -33.25 11.53 27.75
CA SER A 22 -33.73 12.04 26.47
C SER A 22 -32.61 12.57 25.54
N GLY A 23 -31.36 12.67 26.04
CA GLY A 23 -30.22 13.17 25.27
C GLY A 23 -29.53 12.14 24.35
N CYS A 24 -29.93 10.86 24.39
CA CYS A 24 -29.24 9.79 23.67
C CYS A 24 -29.92 9.35 22.36
N GLN A 25 -30.79 10.16 21.76
CA GLN A 25 -31.36 9.86 20.43
C GLN A 25 -30.62 10.52 19.26
N LEU A 26 -29.32 10.80 19.42
CA LEU A 26 -28.46 11.22 18.32
C LEU A 26 -27.90 10.01 17.55
N THR A 27 -28.78 9.10 17.13
CA THR A 27 -28.44 8.02 16.20
C THR A 27 -29.40 8.04 15.02
N LYS A 28 -28.93 8.72 13.97
CA LYS A 28 -29.25 8.61 12.55
C LYS A 28 -30.68 8.18 12.21
N LYS A 29 -31.51 9.17 11.93
CA LYS A 29 -32.60 9.05 10.96
C LYS A 29 -31.99 8.49 9.66
N TYR A 30 -32.33 7.27 9.29
CA TYR A 30 -32.04 6.72 7.97
C TYR A 30 -33.07 7.32 7.01
N ASP A 31 -32.94 8.62 6.73
CA ASP A 31 -33.62 9.20 5.58
C ASP A 31 -33.01 8.54 4.34
N ASN A 32 -33.85 8.11 3.41
CA ASN A 32 -33.47 7.61 2.08
C ASN A 32 -32.84 8.71 1.20
N SER A 33 -32.05 9.61 1.78
CA SER A 33 -31.13 10.47 1.05
C SER A 33 -29.91 9.62 0.66
N SER A 34 -29.60 9.59 -0.63
CA SER A 34 -28.41 8.94 -1.17
C SER A 34 -27.18 9.28 -0.31
N THR A 35 -26.63 8.29 0.40
CA THR A 35 -25.43 8.45 1.20
C THR A 35 -24.30 8.97 0.33
N SER A 36 -23.64 10.05 0.75
CA SER A 36 -22.52 10.63 0.01
C SER A 36 -21.35 9.63 -0.06
N TYR A 37 -20.49 9.72 -1.08
CA TYR A 37 -19.36 8.81 -1.20
C TYR A 37 -18.30 9.06 -0.12
N GLY A 38 -18.16 10.30 0.35
CA GLY A 38 -17.36 10.63 1.52
C GLY A 38 -17.86 9.90 2.79
N GLU A 39 -19.17 9.92 3.04
CA GLU A 39 -19.75 9.17 4.18
C GLU A 39 -19.58 7.67 4.02
N TYR A 40 -19.79 7.13 2.82
CA TYR A 40 -19.55 5.74 2.50
C TYR A 40 -18.08 5.35 2.75
N TYR A 41 -17.13 6.20 2.36
CA TYR A 41 -15.71 5.94 2.63
C TYR A 41 -15.42 5.88 4.13
N LEU A 42 -16.06 6.72 4.94
CA LEU A 42 -15.92 6.69 6.40
C LEU A 42 -16.54 5.43 7.02
N THR A 43 -17.66 4.92 6.50
CA THR A 43 -18.23 3.66 6.98
C THR A 43 -17.31 2.49 6.66
N LEU A 44 -16.71 2.45 5.46
CA LEU A 44 -15.74 1.42 5.09
C LEU A 44 -14.55 1.36 6.05
N GLN A 45 -14.09 2.49 6.59
CA GLN A 45 -12.97 2.52 7.54
C GLN A 45 -13.26 1.83 8.89
N GLN A 46 -14.54 1.72 9.24
CA GLN A 46 -15.04 1.14 10.48
C GLN A 46 -15.36 -0.35 10.35
N LEU A 47 -15.47 -0.86 9.12
CA LEU A 47 -15.78 -2.26 8.86
C LEU A 47 -14.64 -3.19 9.27
N SER A 48 -15.01 -4.40 9.70
CA SER A 48 -14.07 -5.51 9.89
C SER A 48 -13.58 -6.06 8.54
N GLN A 49 -12.49 -6.83 8.55
CA GLN A 49 -11.94 -7.43 7.33
C GLN A 49 -12.94 -8.35 6.63
N GLN A 50 -13.76 -9.10 7.37
CA GLN A 50 -14.79 -9.97 6.81
C GLN A 50 -15.88 -9.16 6.09
N GLN A 51 -16.37 -8.09 6.74
CA GLN A 51 -17.38 -7.20 6.15
C GLN A 51 -16.83 -6.45 4.93
N LEU A 52 -15.55 -6.08 4.93
CA LEU A 52 -14.90 -5.51 3.75
C LEU A 52 -14.88 -6.50 2.58
N ALA A 53 -14.54 -7.78 2.83
CA ALA A 53 -14.54 -8.80 1.79
C ALA A 53 -15.94 -9.04 1.19
N GLU A 54 -16.98 -9.02 2.03
CA GLU A 54 -18.37 -9.11 1.59
C GLU A 54 -18.77 -7.90 0.73
N GLU A 55 -18.43 -6.69 1.16
CA GLU A 55 -18.74 -5.47 0.41
C GLU A 55 -17.99 -5.42 -0.93
N ILE A 56 -16.74 -5.87 -0.96
CA ILE A 56 -15.97 -6.03 -2.21
C ILE A 56 -16.69 -6.96 -3.18
N THR A 57 -17.08 -8.15 -2.69
CA THR A 57 -17.76 -9.16 -3.52
C THR A 57 -19.08 -8.61 -4.06
N LYS A 58 -19.82 -7.88 -3.22
CA LYS A 58 -21.07 -7.23 -3.61
C LYS A 58 -20.85 -6.19 -4.71
N GLN A 59 -19.88 -5.29 -4.55
CA GLN A 59 -19.62 -4.26 -5.55
C GLN A 59 -19.06 -4.82 -6.86
N GLN A 60 -18.21 -5.84 -6.82
CA GLN A 60 -17.75 -6.55 -8.01
C GLN A 60 -18.92 -7.17 -8.79
N LYS A 61 -19.82 -7.89 -8.10
CA LYS A 61 -21.03 -8.45 -8.72
C LYS A 61 -21.94 -7.38 -9.33
N ASN A 62 -22.07 -6.23 -8.67
CA ASN A 62 -22.87 -5.12 -9.19
C ASN A 62 -22.30 -4.57 -10.48
N VAL A 63 -20.98 -4.36 -10.55
CA VAL A 63 -20.28 -3.91 -11.77
C VAL A 63 -20.47 -4.93 -12.91
N GLU A 64 -20.22 -6.22 -12.66
CA GLU A 64 -20.43 -7.28 -13.66
C GLU A 64 -21.89 -7.42 -14.13
N SER A 65 -22.84 -7.07 -13.26
CA SER A 65 -24.26 -7.10 -13.59
C SER A 65 -24.69 -5.86 -14.38
N GLN A 66 -24.02 -4.73 -14.18
CA GLN A 66 -24.23 -3.49 -14.93
C GLN A 66 -23.64 -3.58 -16.33
N GLU A 67 -22.45 -4.17 -16.50
CA GLU A 67 -21.85 -4.43 -17.83
C GLU A 67 -22.75 -5.27 -18.75
N ARG A 68 -23.63 -6.10 -18.16
CA ARG A 68 -24.61 -6.92 -18.89
C ARG A 68 -25.91 -6.20 -19.23
N LYS A 69 -26.17 -5.02 -18.67
CA LYS A 69 -27.40 -4.23 -18.92
C LYS A 69 -27.13 -3.13 -19.95
N ILE A 70 -27.87 -3.16 -21.05
CA ILE A 70 -27.68 -2.27 -22.21
C ILE A 70 -28.24 -0.85 -21.98
N ILE A 71 -29.03 -0.63 -20.92
CA ILE A 71 -30.01 0.47 -20.90
C ILE A 71 -29.55 1.72 -20.13
N GLN A 72 -28.63 1.62 -19.16
CA GLN A 72 -28.03 2.79 -18.50
C GLN A 72 -26.79 2.36 -17.70
N VAL A 73 -25.65 2.98 -17.96
CA VAL A 73 -24.42 2.73 -17.18
C VAL A 73 -24.54 3.53 -15.88
N ASP A 74 -24.76 2.83 -14.78
CA ASP A 74 -24.71 3.41 -13.44
C ASP A 74 -23.29 3.24 -12.87
N PHE A 75 -22.66 4.36 -12.56
CA PHE A 75 -21.28 4.41 -12.11
C PHE A 75 -21.12 4.22 -10.59
N ASP A 76 -22.22 4.18 -9.82
CA ASP A 76 -22.17 4.09 -8.35
C ASP A 76 -21.34 2.89 -7.86
N ALA A 77 -21.56 1.71 -8.43
CA ALA A 77 -20.81 0.51 -8.06
C ALA A 77 -19.31 0.63 -8.40
N GLN A 78 -18.97 1.27 -9.53
CA GLN A 78 -17.59 1.51 -9.94
C GLN A 78 -16.90 2.53 -9.03
N ILE A 79 -17.62 3.58 -8.61
CA ILE A 79 -17.12 4.59 -7.67
C ILE A 79 -16.92 3.97 -6.28
N LYS A 80 -17.86 3.14 -5.80
CA LYS A 80 -17.70 2.42 -4.53
C LYS A 80 -16.54 1.43 -4.56
N LEU A 81 -16.34 0.76 -5.69
CA LEU A 81 -15.20 -0.12 -5.90
C LEU A 81 -13.87 0.66 -5.94
N LEU A 82 -13.85 1.84 -6.56
CA LEU A 82 -12.72 2.76 -6.51
C LEU A 82 -12.33 3.09 -5.05
N LEU A 83 -13.30 3.39 -4.20
CA LEU A 83 -13.06 3.67 -2.78
C LEU A 83 -12.52 2.46 -2.02
N LEU A 84 -12.95 1.25 -2.37
CA LEU A 84 -12.41 0.02 -1.81
C LEU A 84 -10.96 -0.25 -2.26
N TYR A 85 -10.58 0.13 -3.48
CA TYR A 85 -9.19 0.06 -3.96
C TYR A 85 -8.28 1.09 -3.30
N SER A 86 -8.81 2.27 -2.94
CA SER A 86 -8.03 3.34 -2.32
C SER A 86 -7.85 3.18 -0.80
N LEU A 87 -8.66 2.34 -0.15
CA LEU A 87 -8.63 2.14 1.30
C LEU A 87 -7.48 1.20 1.74
N PRO A 88 -6.51 1.62 2.57
CA PRO A 88 -5.38 0.78 2.98
C PRO A 88 -5.73 -0.47 3.79
N LYS A 89 -6.86 -0.45 4.51
CA LYS A 89 -7.37 -1.60 5.28
C LYS A 89 -8.04 -2.66 4.41
N SER A 90 -8.34 -2.33 3.16
CA SER A 90 -9.03 -3.22 2.23
C SER A 90 -8.09 -4.35 1.77
N PRO A 91 -8.56 -5.60 1.71
CA PRO A 91 -7.75 -6.71 1.19
C PRO A 91 -7.40 -6.55 -0.30
N ILE A 92 -8.16 -5.74 -1.04
CA ILE A 92 -7.88 -5.43 -2.45
C ILE A 92 -7.12 -4.10 -2.61
N TYR A 93 -6.60 -3.52 -1.54
CA TYR A 93 -5.93 -2.21 -1.57
C TYR A 93 -4.86 -2.16 -2.65
N ASN A 94 -5.03 -1.23 -3.59
CA ASN A 94 -4.09 -1.00 -4.66
C ASN A 94 -4.25 0.42 -5.21
N SER A 95 -3.31 1.30 -4.84
CA SER A 95 -3.31 2.71 -5.26
C SER A 95 -3.18 2.90 -6.78
N PHE A 96 -2.53 1.97 -7.48
CA PHE A 96 -2.44 2.02 -8.95
C PHE A 96 -3.79 1.69 -9.59
N ASN A 97 -4.45 0.61 -9.15
CA ASN A 97 -5.77 0.25 -9.65
C ASN A 97 -6.79 1.34 -9.35
N ALA A 98 -6.76 1.91 -8.13
CA ALA A 98 -7.60 3.04 -7.75
C ALA A 98 -7.37 4.22 -8.71
N LYS A 99 -6.12 4.62 -8.94
CA LYS A 99 -5.79 5.73 -9.83
C LYS A 99 -6.23 5.48 -11.28
N SER A 100 -6.02 4.27 -11.79
CA SER A 100 -6.42 3.89 -13.15
C SER A 100 -7.94 3.95 -13.30
N LEU A 101 -8.69 3.45 -12.31
CA LEU A 101 -10.14 3.45 -12.33
C LEU A 101 -10.70 4.88 -12.22
N LEU A 102 -10.13 5.72 -11.34
CA LEU A 102 -10.51 7.12 -11.22
C LEU A 102 -10.27 7.89 -12.53
N ASN A 103 -9.13 7.68 -13.19
CA ASN A 103 -8.85 8.29 -14.48
C ASN A 103 -9.84 7.82 -15.55
N LYS A 104 -10.18 6.53 -15.58
CA LYS A 104 -11.17 5.97 -16.51
C LYS A 104 -12.52 6.66 -16.33
N LEU A 105 -13.02 6.72 -15.09
CA LEU A 105 -14.29 7.37 -14.74
C LEU A 105 -14.31 8.87 -15.07
N ASN A 106 -13.17 9.56 -14.95
CA ASN A 106 -13.04 10.97 -15.37
C ASN A 106 -12.96 11.13 -16.91
N SER A 107 -12.54 10.10 -17.64
CA SER A 107 -12.30 10.18 -19.09
C SER A 107 -13.44 9.67 -19.96
N GLU A 108 -14.37 8.88 -19.40
CA GLU A 108 -15.57 8.45 -20.13
C GLU A 108 -16.40 9.67 -20.54
N GLU A 109 -16.83 9.70 -21.81
CA GLU A 109 -17.39 10.86 -22.53
C GLU A 109 -18.21 11.77 -21.61
N ASP A 110 -17.76 13.03 -21.50
CA ASP A 110 -18.34 14.13 -20.73
C ASP A 110 -18.30 14.07 -19.19
N ASN A 111 -17.32 13.38 -18.58
CA ASN A 111 -17.27 13.21 -17.11
C ASN A 111 -18.59 12.62 -16.57
N SER A 112 -19.31 11.83 -17.37
CA SER A 112 -20.67 11.37 -17.04
C SER A 112 -20.76 10.65 -15.69
N ALA A 113 -19.69 9.98 -15.25
CA ALA A 113 -19.59 9.36 -13.93
C ALA A 113 -19.60 10.35 -12.76
N PHE A 114 -19.07 11.57 -12.95
CA PHE A 114 -19.00 12.60 -11.91
C PHE A 114 -19.87 13.84 -12.23
N ALA A 115 -20.56 13.88 -13.37
CA ALA A 115 -21.31 15.04 -13.84
C ALA A 115 -22.49 15.42 -12.92
N ASN A 116 -23.10 14.44 -12.25
CA ASN A 116 -24.25 14.64 -11.36
C ASN A 116 -23.88 14.62 -9.86
N ILE A 117 -22.59 14.75 -9.55
CA ILE A 117 -22.09 14.64 -8.18
C ILE A 117 -22.05 16.03 -7.51
N GLU A 118 -22.35 16.07 -6.20
CA GLU A 118 -22.34 17.29 -5.41
C GLU A 118 -20.93 17.95 -5.39
N PRO A 119 -20.80 19.28 -5.38
CA PRO A 119 -19.49 19.94 -5.32
C PRO A 119 -18.59 19.49 -4.15
N SER A 120 -19.18 19.14 -3.00
CA SER A 120 -18.48 18.60 -1.83
C SER A 120 -17.79 17.27 -2.13
N GLU A 121 -18.47 16.39 -2.86
CA GLU A 121 -17.97 15.11 -3.33
C GLU A 121 -16.91 15.27 -4.43
N GLN A 122 -17.07 16.28 -5.30
CA GLN A 122 -16.03 16.61 -6.30
C GLN A 122 -14.71 17.01 -5.63
N ALA A 123 -14.78 17.83 -4.57
CA ALA A 123 -13.59 18.19 -3.78
C ALA A 123 -12.97 16.96 -3.10
N PHE A 124 -13.79 16.04 -2.60
CA PHE A 124 -13.34 14.77 -2.03
C PHE A 124 -12.60 13.91 -3.08
N PHE A 125 -13.15 13.73 -4.28
CA PHE A 125 -12.48 12.96 -5.35
C PHE A 125 -11.22 13.67 -5.87
N SER A 126 -11.20 15.00 -5.92
CA SER A 126 -10.01 15.78 -6.24
C SER A 126 -8.90 15.55 -5.22
N LEU A 127 -9.23 15.60 -3.92
CA LEU A 127 -8.29 15.29 -2.85
C LEU A 127 -7.80 13.83 -2.93
N LEU A 128 -8.71 12.88 -3.17
CA LEU A 128 -8.38 11.48 -3.34
C LEU A 128 -7.40 11.29 -4.50
N ASN A 129 -7.64 11.97 -5.61
CA ASN A 129 -6.77 11.95 -6.78
C ASN A 129 -5.34 12.39 -6.44
N ASP A 130 -5.21 13.49 -5.70
CA ASP A 130 -3.92 14.04 -5.28
C ASP A 130 -3.20 13.11 -4.31
N GLN A 131 -3.92 12.54 -3.34
CA GLN A 131 -3.36 11.57 -2.40
C GLN A 131 -2.85 10.32 -3.12
N LEU A 132 -3.64 9.77 -4.07
CA LEU A 132 -3.22 8.61 -4.87
C LEU A 132 -1.97 8.93 -5.71
N ASN A 133 -1.90 10.12 -6.32
CA ASN A 133 -0.71 10.56 -7.05
C ASN A 133 0.53 10.65 -6.15
N GLN A 134 0.40 11.25 -4.96
CA GLN A 134 1.50 11.36 -4.01
C GLN A 134 2.01 9.99 -3.55
N LEU A 135 1.09 9.05 -3.26
CA LEU A 135 1.45 7.68 -2.90
C LEU A 135 2.20 6.96 -4.02
N LEU A 136 1.76 7.11 -5.28
CA LEU A 136 2.44 6.53 -6.43
C LEU A 136 3.84 7.13 -6.63
N LEU A 137 3.98 8.45 -6.51
CA LEU A 137 5.28 9.13 -6.60
C LEU A 137 6.23 8.66 -5.49
N MET A 138 5.74 8.53 -4.26
CA MET A 138 6.51 8.03 -3.12
C MET A 138 6.99 6.59 -3.36
N ARG A 139 6.09 5.71 -3.81
CA ARG A 139 6.42 4.32 -4.16
C ARG A 139 7.50 4.27 -5.25
N ASN A 140 7.36 5.05 -6.30
CA ASN A 140 8.34 5.09 -7.40
C ASN A 140 9.72 5.59 -6.93
N ARG A 141 9.75 6.59 -6.03
CA ARG A 141 11.01 7.06 -5.43
C ARG A 141 11.69 5.95 -4.62
N LEU A 142 10.93 5.21 -3.80
CA LEU A 142 11.46 4.09 -3.02
C LEU A 142 11.99 2.97 -3.91
N LEU A 143 11.26 2.60 -4.97
CA LEU A 143 11.71 1.59 -5.93
C LEU A 143 12.99 2.01 -6.65
N ALA A 144 13.07 3.27 -7.10
CA ALA A 144 14.26 3.81 -7.75
C ALA A 144 15.47 3.81 -6.79
N GLN A 145 15.26 4.14 -5.52
CA GLN A 145 16.32 4.09 -4.50
C GLN A 145 16.80 2.66 -4.25
N GLN A 146 15.88 1.70 -4.14
CA GLN A 146 16.22 0.29 -3.95
C GLN A 146 16.99 -0.27 -5.15
N GLN A 147 16.59 0.08 -6.37
CA GLN A 147 17.30 -0.31 -7.59
C GLN A 147 18.72 0.26 -7.62
N LYS A 148 18.91 1.54 -7.27
CA LYS A 148 20.24 2.15 -7.17
C LYS A 148 21.12 1.43 -6.15
N GLN A 149 20.59 1.13 -4.96
CA GLN A 149 21.32 0.40 -3.93
C GLN A 149 21.74 -1.00 -4.40
N LEU A 150 20.84 -1.72 -5.08
CA LEU A 150 21.15 -3.04 -5.63
C LEU A 150 22.25 -2.97 -6.70
N GLN A 151 22.17 -1.98 -7.60
CA GLN A 151 23.21 -1.76 -8.62
C GLN A 151 24.57 -1.42 -7.99
N GLU A 152 24.59 -0.55 -6.98
CA GLU A 152 25.83 -0.23 -6.26
C GLU A 152 26.44 -1.45 -5.56
N GLN A 153 25.61 -2.29 -4.92
CA GLN A 153 26.06 -3.53 -4.30
C GLN A 153 26.64 -4.51 -5.34
N GLN A 154 25.97 -4.68 -6.47
CA GLN A 154 26.46 -5.52 -7.57
C GLN A 154 27.79 -5.00 -8.11
N GLN A 155 27.92 -3.69 -8.34
CA GLN A 155 29.18 -3.09 -8.81
C GLN A 155 30.31 -3.27 -7.80
N ARG A 156 30.05 -3.11 -6.49
CA ARG A 156 31.03 -3.38 -5.44
C ARG A 156 31.46 -4.84 -5.44
N ALA A 157 30.53 -5.78 -5.55
CA ALA A 157 30.83 -7.20 -5.62
C ALA A 157 31.68 -7.56 -6.86
N ILE A 158 31.38 -6.98 -8.02
CA ILE A 158 32.16 -7.18 -9.26
C ILE A 158 33.58 -6.62 -9.09
N LYS A 159 33.73 -5.41 -8.53
CA LYS A 159 35.05 -4.81 -8.26
C LYS A 159 35.89 -5.67 -7.31
N GLN A 160 35.29 -6.17 -6.23
CA GLN A 160 35.96 -7.06 -5.27
C GLN A 160 36.40 -8.38 -5.92
N LYS A 161 35.52 -9.02 -6.71
CA LYS A 161 35.88 -10.23 -7.46
C LYS A 161 37.06 -9.97 -8.41
N LYS A 162 37.04 -8.86 -9.15
CA LYS A 162 38.14 -8.50 -10.06
C LYS A 162 39.47 -8.33 -9.33
N SER A 163 39.47 -7.64 -8.19
CA SER A 163 40.68 -7.45 -7.38
C SER A 163 41.22 -8.78 -6.83
N THR A 164 40.33 -9.67 -6.39
CA THR A 164 40.72 -11.00 -5.88
C THR A 164 41.35 -11.85 -6.99
N ILE A 165 40.78 -11.84 -8.19
CA ILE A 165 41.32 -12.56 -9.37
C ILE A 165 42.72 -12.02 -9.73
N GLN A 166 42.92 -10.69 -9.69
CA GLN A 166 44.23 -10.10 -9.96
C GLN A 166 45.28 -10.52 -8.92
N GLN A 167 44.92 -10.54 -7.64
CA GLN A 167 45.82 -11.04 -6.59
C GLN A 167 46.16 -12.51 -6.78
N GLN A 168 45.17 -13.33 -7.15
CA GLN A 168 45.38 -14.74 -7.43
C GLN A 168 46.32 -14.95 -8.62
N GLN A 169 46.18 -14.18 -9.70
CA GLN A 169 47.09 -14.23 -10.85
C GLN A 169 48.53 -13.91 -10.45
N HIS A 170 48.72 -12.86 -9.65
CA HIS A 170 50.04 -12.49 -9.15
C HIS A 170 50.66 -13.57 -8.26
N LEU A 171 49.87 -14.22 -7.39
CA LEU A 171 50.34 -15.34 -6.57
C LEU A 171 50.74 -16.56 -7.43
N ILE A 172 49.97 -16.87 -8.47
CA ILE A 172 50.31 -17.96 -9.42
C ILE A 172 51.66 -17.68 -10.10
N GLU A 173 51.89 -16.42 -10.51
CA GLU A 173 53.15 -16.04 -11.13
C GLU A 173 54.34 -16.16 -10.16
N GLN A 174 54.17 -15.76 -8.90
CA GLN A 174 55.19 -15.95 -7.87
C GLN A 174 55.52 -17.41 -7.61
N VAL A 175 54.49 -18.27 -7.49
CA VAL A 175 54.68 -19.72 -7.32
C VAL A 175 55.46 -20.30 -8.49
N ARG A 176 55.15 -19.90 -9.73
CA ARG A 176 55.87 -20.35 -10.93
C ARG A 176 57.35 -19.96 -10.91
N LEU A 177 57.65 -18.73 -10.48
CA LEU A 177 59.04 -18.26 -10.35
C LEU A 177 59.79 -19.06 -9.28
N LEU A 178 59.17 -19.28 -8.12
CA LEU A 178 59.72 -20.09 -7.04
C LEU A 178 60.02 -21.53 -7.50
N GLU A 179 59.10 -22.17 -8.23
CA GLU A 179 59.32 -23.50 -8.81
C GLU A 179 60.52 -23.53 -9.77
N GLN A 180 60.68 -22.50 -10.61
CA GLN A 180 61.83 -22.38 -11.49
C GLN A 180 63.14 -22.23 -10.71
N THR A 181 63.16 -21.40 -9.67
CA THR A 181 64.34 -21.23 -8.81
C THR A 181 64.69 -22.52 -8.09
N ILE A 182 63.71 -23.25 -7.53
CA ILE A 182 63.95 -24.55 -6.89
C ILE A 182 64.54 -25.54 -7.89
N LYS A 183 64.01 -25.59 -9.13
CA LYS A 183 64.55 -26.46 -10.17
C LYS A 183 65.98 -26.10 -10.55
N GLN A 184 66.31 -24.81 -10.63
CA GLN A 184 67.68 -24.35 -10.87
C GLN A 184 68.61 -24.73 -9.73
N LEU A 185 68.20 -24.52 -8.48
CA LEU A 185 68.99 -24.90 -7.31
C LEU A 185 69.24 -26.41 -7.27
N LYS A 186 68.22 -27.24 -7.56
CA LYS A 186 68.35 -28.70 -7.65
C LYS A 186 69.33 -29.14 -8.74
N ASN A 187 69.31 -28.48 -9.90
CA ASN A 187 70.26 -28.77 -10.97
C ASN A 187 71.69 -28.39 -10.59
N ILE A 188 71.88 -27.28 -9.85
CA ILE A 188 73.19 -26.87 -9.33
C ILE A 188 73.69 -27.88 -8.31
N GLU A 189 72.84 -28.31 -7.39
CA GLU A 189 73.16 -29.34 -6.39
C GLU A 189 73.60 -30.65 -7.05
N GLN A 190 72.86 -31.15 -8.05
CA GLN A 190 73.27 -32.32 -8.83
C GLN A 190 74.58 -32.10 -9.60
N ALA A 191 74.84 -30.90 -10.11
CA ALA A 191 76.09 -30.61 -10.81
C ALA A 191 77.30 -30.55 -9.86
N ILE A 192 77.10 -30.18 -8.60
CA ILE A 192 78.13 -30.21 -7.55
C ILE A 192 78.37 -31.65 -7.11
N ASP A 193 77.32 -32.42 -6.84
CA ASP A 193 77.42 -33.81 -6.39
C ASP A 193 78.14 -34.71 -7.42
N ASN A 194 77.92 -34.45 -8.72
CA ASN A 194 78.65 -35.12 -9.81
C ASN A 194 80.10 -34.64 -10.01
N ARG A 195 80.51 -33.54 -9.38
CA ARG A 195 81.89 -33.00 -9.44
C ARG A 195 82.78 -33.53 -8.33
N ASP A 196 82.20 -33.99 -7.23
CA ASP A 196 82.91 -34.51 -6.05
C ASP A 196 83.00 -36.06 -6.04
N GLN A 197 82.57 -36.73 -7.13
CA GLN A 197 82.83 -38.15 -7.45
C GLN A 197 83.93 -38.29 -8.50
#